data_AF-A0A3N9U2V4-F1
#
_entry.id   AF-A0A3N9U2V4-F1
#
_cell.length_a   1.000
_cell.length_b   1.000
_cell.length_c   1.000
_cell.angle_alpha   90.00
_cell.angle_beta   90.00
_cell.angle_gamma   90.00
#
_symmetry.space_group_name_H-M   'P 1'
#
loop_
_entity.id
_entity.type
_entity.pdbx_description
1 polymer ?
#
loop_
_entity_poly.entity_id
_entity_poly.type
_entity_poly.pdbx_seq_one_letter_code
_entity_poly.pdbx_strand_id
1 'polypeptide(L)'
;MKGHSFIYLILAIFVVLMVGCSNKATQHDDEFYNVKLVAWEFLKEKGWDGRAKENWETAEVSEVMTDDDYKLIDPSYKGKLVLSVIFEDKENAAIGTPIVLVDPEKNEVVGYMYGE
;
A
#
# COMPACT_ATOMS: atom_id res chain seq x y z
N MET A 1 45.26 -50.75 -7.48
CA MET A 1 43.86 -50.85 -6.98
C MET A 1 43.68 -49.90 -5.81
N LYS A 2 42.50 -49.28 -5.69
CA LYS A 2 42.05 -48.35 -4.63
C LYS A 2 42.40 -46.87 -4.84
N GLY A 3 41.77 -46.26 -5.83
CA GLY A 3 41.70 -44.79 -5.99
C GLY A 3 40.31 -44.24 -6.33
N HIS A 4 39.28 -45.09 -6.46
CA HIS A 4 37.94 -44.66 -6.87
C HIS A 4 36.93 -44.50 -5.72
N SER A 5 37.34 -44.71 -4.47
CA SER A 5 36.40 -44.72 -3.33
C SER A 5 36.23 -43.36 -2.64
N PHE A 6 37.02 -42.33 -3.00
CA PHE A 6 36.98 -41.02 -2.33
C PHE A 6 36.18 -39.94 -3.09
N ILE A 7 35.93 -40.15 -4.39
CA ILE A 7 35.20 -39.16 -5.22
C ILE A 7 33.68 -39.24 -4.98
N TYR A 8 33.16 -40.42 -4.62
CA TYR A 8 31.72 -40.59 -4.34
C TYR A 8 31.27 -40.01 -3.00
N LEU A 9 32.21 -39.69 -2.08
CA LEU A 9 31.85 -39.14 -0.77
C LEU A 9 31.53 -37.63 -0.82
N ILE A 10 32.03 -36.91 -1.82
CA ILE A 10 31.80 -35.45 -1.95
C ILE A 10 30.53 -35.15 -2.76
N LEU A 11 30.02 -36.11 -3.53
CA LEU A 11 28.84 -35.93 -4.40
C LEU A 11 27.49 -36.09 -3.67
N ALA A 12 27.48 -36.52 -2.40
CA ALA A 12 26.24 -36.80 -1.66
C ALA A 12 25.70 -35.61 -0.83
N ILE A 13 26.41 -34.48 -0.75
CA ILE A 13 26.04 -33.35 0.12
C ILE A 13 25.23 -32.25 -0.61
N PHE A 14 25.08 -32.34 -1.94
CA PHE A 14 24.39 -31.31 -2.72
C PHE A 14 22.87 -31.52 -2.90
N VAL A 15 22.26 -32.52 -2.26
CA VAL A 15 20.87 -32.97 -2.58
C VAL A 15 19.82 -32.57 -1.53
N VAL A 16 20.15 -31.86 -0.44
CA VAL A 16 19.18 -31.59 0.66
C VAL A 16 18.87 -30.11 0.90
N LEU A 17 19.11 -29.22 -0.06
CA LEU A 17 18.75 -27.79 0.07
C LEU A 17 17.65 -27.33 -0.90
N MET A 18 16.74 -28.21 -1.28
CA MET A 18 15.45 -27.81 -1.86
C MET A 18 14.30 -28.11 -0.90
N VAL A 19 14.36 -27.55 0.31
CA VAL A 19 13.15 -27.28 1.09
C VAL A 19 12.80 -25.83 0.84
N GLY A 20 11.74 -25.60 0.08
CA GLY A 20 11.32 -24.26 -0.27
C GLY A 20 10.14 -24.20 -1.24
N CYS A 21 9.21 -25.16 -1.22
CA CYS A 21 7.85 -24.83 -1.59
C CYS A 21 7.29 -23.95 -0.47
N SER A 22 7.70 -22.68 -0.45
CA SER A 22 6.97 -21.65 0.26
C SER A 22 5.58 -21.65 -0.36
N ASN A 23 4.60 -21.98 0.47
CA ASN A 23 3.20 -21.96 0.13
C ASN A 23 2.96 -20.72 -0.73
N LYS A 24 2.36 -20.91 -1.91
CA LYS A 24 1.66 -19.81 -2.57
C LYS A 24 0.51 -19.43 -1.65
N ALA A 25 0.83 -18.65 -0.61
CA ALA A 25 -0.10 -17.69 -0.09
C ALA A 25 -0.53 -16.91 -1.32
N THR A 26 -1.81 -17.02 -1.64
CA THR A 26 -2.48 -16.19 -2.61
C THR A 26 -2.17 -14.75 -2.22
N GLN A 27 -1.12 -14.18 -2.80
CA GLN A 27 -0.91 -12.74 -2.83
C GLN A 27 -2.11 -12.21 -3.58
N HIS A 28 -3.08 -11.71 -2.82
CA HIS A 28 -3.95 -10.67 -3.33
C HIS A 28 -3.00 -9.49 -3.56
N ASP A 29 -2.45 -9.41 -4.76
CA ASP A 29 -1.62 -8.30 -5.19
C ASP A 29 -2.57 -7.11 -5.35
N ASP A 30 -2.93 -6.48 -4.22
CA ASP A 30 -3.66 -5.22 -4.24
C ASP A 30 -2.67 -4.20 -4.79
N GLU A 31 -2.83 -3.85 -6.07
CA GLU A 31 -1.96 -2.96 -6.84
C GLU A 31 -1.67 -1.64 -6.10
N PHE A 32 -2.58 -1.24 -5.21
CA PHE A 32 -2.52 -0.01 -4.44
C PHE A 32 -2.27 -0.22 -2.94
N TYR A 33 -1.74 -1.38 -2.52
CA TYR A 33 -1.50 -1.71 -1.11
C TYR A 33 -0.76 -0.57 -0.37
N ASN A 34 0.36 -0.10 -0.93
CA ASN A 34 1.17 0.95 -0.29
C ASN A 34 0.43 2.30 -0.27
N VAL A 35 -0.29 2.61 -1.34
CA VAL A 35 -1.05 3.87 -1.48
C VAL A 35 -2.17 3.94 -0.43
N LYS A 36 -2.96 2.86 -0.30
CA LYS A 36 -4.01 2.75 0.72
C LYS A 36 -3.44 2.83 2.13
N LEU A 37 -2.32 2.15 2.38
CA LEU A 37 -1.67 2.14 3.69
C LEU A 37 -1.17 3.53 4.11
N VAL A 38 -0.47 4.24 3.21
CA VAL A 38 0.06 5.59 3.48
C VAL A 38 -1.08 6.58 3.72
N ALA A 39 -2.15 6.52 2.93
CA ALA A 39 -3.33 7.36 3.15
C ALA A 39 -3.99 7.09 4.51
N TRP A 40 -4.06 5.82 4.93
CA TRP A 40 -4.60 5.44 6.23
C TRP A 40 -3.73 5.89 7.40
N GLU A 41 -2.41 5.81 7.26
CA GLU A 41 -1.47 6.34 8.25
C GLU A 41 -1.61 7.85 8.42
N PHE A 42 -1.84 8.57 7.32
CA PHE A 42 -2.15 9.99 7.37
C PHE A 42 -3.45 10.29 8.11
N LEU A 43 -4.53 9.52 7.89
CA LEU A 43 -5.77 9.68 8.66
C LEU A 43 -5.54 9.48 10.16
N LYS A 44 -4.77 8.46 10.55
CA LYS A 44 -4.41 8.21 11.97
C LYS A 44 -3.58 9.35 12.56
N GLU A 45 -2.60 9.88 11.82
CA GLU A 45 -1.78 11.02 12.27
C GLU A 45 -2.65 12.25 12.56
N LYS A 46 -3.68 12.47 11.73
CA LYS A 46 -4.62 13.59 11.91
C LYS A 46 -5.76 13.31 12.90
N GLY A 47 -5.87 12.08 13.41
CA GLY A 47 -6.99 11.63 14.26
C GLY A 47 -8.32 11.61 13.52
N TRP A 48 -8.30 11.32 12.22
CA TRP A 48 -9.48 11.24 11.34
C TRP A 48 -9.91 9.81 11.04
N ASP A 49 -9.12 8.81 11.41
CA ASP A 49 -9.38 7.39 11.17
C ASP A 49 -10.71 6.90 11.76
N GLY A 50 -11.14 7.48 12.90
CA GLY A 50 -12.42 7.15 13.53
C GLY A 50 -13.68 7.56 12.74
N ARG A 51 -13.51 8.29 11.62
CA ARG A 51 -14.58 8.69 10.71
C ARG A 51 -14.85 7.64 9.64
N ALA A 52 -13.84 6.82 9.31
CA ALA A 52 -14.00 5.72 8.39
C ALA A 52 -14.75 4.57 9.06
N LYS A 53 -15.55 3.85 8.27
CA LYS A 53 -16.28 2.66 8.72
C LYS A 53 -15.35 1.47 8.93
N GLU A 54 -14.43 1.28 7.98
CA GLU A 54 -13.50 0.16 7.92
C GLU A 54 -12.05 0.66 7.80
N ASN A 55 -11.11 -0.29 7.77
CA ASN A 55 -9.69 0.01 7.63
C ASN A 55 -9.31 0.28 6.15
N TRP A 56 -8.01 0.41 5.91
CA TRP A 56 -7.44 0.73 4.60
C TRP A 56 -7.74 -0.25 3.47
N GLU A 57 -8.07 -1.51 3.77
CA GLU A 57 -8.23 -2.56 2.75
C GLU A 57 -9.40 -2.28 1.79
N THR A 58 -10.42 -1.61 2.31
CA THR A 58 -11.67 -1.27 1.59
C THR A 58 -11.59 0.04 0.80
N ALA A 59 -10.47 0.77 0.90
CA ALA A 59 -10.34 2.07 0.27
C ALA A 59 -10.42 1.97 -1.26
N GLU A 60 -11.16 2.90 -1.86
CA GLU A 60 -11.23 3.08 -3.30
C GLU A 60 -10.10 4.00 -3.76
N VAL A 61 -9.44 3.63 -4.85
CA VAL A 61 -8.32 4.40 -5.42
C VAL A 61 -8.67 4.80 -6.85
N SER A 62 -8.45 6.07 -7.20
CA SER A 62 -8.71 6.59 -8.54
C SER A 62 -7.74 7.72 -8.89
N GLU A 63 -7.37 7.83 -10.16
CA GLU A 63 -6.53 8.95 -10.63
C GLU A 63 -7.34 10.25 -10.69
N VAL A 64 -6.74 11.34 -10.21
CA VAL A 64 -7.35 12.68 -10.25
C VAL A 64 -6.32 13.75 -10.57
N MET A 65 -6.73 14.79 -11.28
CA MET A 65 -5.92 15.99 -11.46
C MET A 65 -6.14 16.92 -10.27
N THR A 66 -5.07 17.37 -9.64
CA THR A 66 -5.19 18.31 -8.52
C THR A 66 -5.65 19.68 -9.00
N ASP A 67 -6.58 20.24 -8.26
CA ASP A 67 -7.12 21.59 -8.46
C ASP A 67 -7.23 22.35 -7.11
N ASP A 68 -7.94 23.47 -7.11
CA ASP A 68 -8.08 24.37 -5.97
C ASP A 68 -9.05 23.89 -4.88
N ASP A 69 -9.85 22.84 -5.12
CA ASP A 69 -10.71 22.20 -4.11
C ASP A 69 -9.89 21.37 -3.09
N TYR A 70 -8.68 20.96 -3.47
CA TYR A 70 -7.78 20.22 -2.60
C TYR A 70 -6.86 21.12 -1.79
N LYS A 71 -6.69 20.78 -0.51
CA LYS A 71 -5.64 21.34 0.33
C LYS A 71 -4.32 20.60 0.09
N LEU A 72 -3.49 21.16 -0.77
CA LEU A 72 -2.16 20.62 -1.06
C LEU A 72 -1.18 20.90 0.09
N ILE A 73 -0.46 19.87 0.51
CA ILE A 73 0.65 19.94 1.47
C ILE A 73 1.89 20.45 0.74
N ASP A 74 2.15 19.94 -0.47
CA ASP A 74 3.17 20.45 -1.37
C ASP A 74 2.51 21.16 -2.58
N PRO A 75 2.62 22.49 -2.69
CA PRO A 75 2.02 23.25 -3.78
C PRO A 75 2.63 22.92 -5.15
N SER A 76 3.79 22.25 -5.21
CA SER A 76 4.39 21.78 -6.46
C SER A 76 3.51 20.76 -7.19
N TYR A 77 2.51 20.19 -6.50
CA TYR A 77 1.57 19.25 -7.06
C TYR A 77 0.36 19.88 -7.74
N LYS A 78 0.21 21.21 -7.76
CA LYS A 78 -0.93 21.87 -8.42
C LYS A 78 -0.98 21.54 -9.92
N GLY A 79 -2.14 21.09 -10.40
CA GLY A 79 -2.36 20.70 -11.80
C GLY A 79 -1.68 19.39 -12.21
N LYS A 80 -1.24 18.56 -11.25
CA LYS A 80 -0.62 17.25 -11.51
C LYS A 80 -1.61 16.12 -11.34
N LEU A 81 -1.38 15.02 -12.06
CA LEU A 81 -2.11 13.77 -11.87
C LEU A 81 -1.57 13.05 -10.63
N VAL A 82 -2.45 12.64 -9.73
CA VAL A 82 -2.14 11.93 -8.49
C VAL A 82 -3.20 10.85 -8.23
N LEU A 83 -2.98 10.00 -7.22
CA LEU A 83 -4.00 9.06 -6.77
C LEU A 83 -4.84 9.69 -5.66
N SER A 84 -6.15 9.64 -5.82
CA SER A 84 -7.11 9.86 -4.74
C SER A 84 -7.41 8.55 -4.03
N VAL A 85 -7.50 8.62 -2.70
CA VAL A 85 -7.86 7.49 -1.84
C VAL A 85 -9.07 7.89 -1.01
N ILE A 86 -10.16 7.15 -1.19
CA ILE A 86 -11.45 7.38 -0.55
C ILE A 86 -11.74 6.21 0.39
N PHE A 87 -12.13 6.52 1.62
CA PHE A 87 -12.52 5.54 2.63
C PHE A 87 -14.02 5.66 2.88
N GLU A 88 -14.71 4.52 3.02
CA GLU A 88 -16.14 4.53 3.32
C GLU A 88 -16.40 5.18 4.69
N ASP A 89 -17.40 6.06 4.74
CA ASP A 89 -17.77 6.76 5.97
C ASP A 89 -18.51 5.88 6.95
N LYS A 90 -18.20 6.08 8.22
CA LYS A 90 -18.95 5.47 9.31
C LYS A 90 -20.38 6.02 9.33
N GLU A 91 -21.35 5.14 9.56
CA GLU A 91 -22.74 5.53 9.72
C GLU A 91 -22.91 6.60 10.82
N ASN A 92 -23.65 7.67 10.51
CA ASN A 92 -23.91 8.80 11.40
C ASN A 92 -22.68 9.63 11.79
N ALA A 93 -21.59 9.58 11.03
CA ALA A 93 -20.51 10.54 11.15
C ALA A 93 -21.04 11.96 10.88
N ALA A 94 -20.76 12.91 11.76
CA ALA A 94 -21.16 14.30 11.58
C ALA A 94 -20.32 15.04 10.52
N ILE A 95 -19.15 14.48 10.18
CA ILE A 95 -18.21 14.95 9.16
C ILE A 95 -17.63 13.70 8.50
N GLY A 96 -17.69 13.62 7.19
CA GLY A 96 -17.12 12.53 6.41
C GLY A 96 -15.60 12.39 6.56
N THR A 97 -15.13 11.27 6.06
CA THR A 97 -13.72 10.92 5.99
C THR A 97 -13.08 11.73 4.87
N PRO A 98 -11.96 12.41 5.14
CA PRO A 98 -11.25 13.15 4.11
C PRO A 98 -10.78 12.26 2.96
N ILE A 99 -10.87 12.79 1.74
CA ILE A 99 -10.22 12.22 0.56
C ILE A 99 -8.73 12.55 0.66
N VAL A 100 -7.86 11.55 0.52
CA VAL A 100 -6.41 11.72 0.62
C VAL A 100 -5.77 11.63 -0.76
N LEU A 101 -4.84 12.54 -1.07
CA LEU A 101 -4.10 12.54 -2.32
C LEU A 101 -2.69 11.99 -2.11
N VAL A 102 -2.29 11.03 -2.94
CA VAL A 102 -1.01 10.33 -2.85
C VAL A 102 -0.27 10.42 -4.18
N ASP A 103 1.03 10.74 -4.11
CA ASP A 103 1.94 10.60 -5.24
C ASP A 103 2.25 9.10 -5.47
N PRO A 104 1.90 8.52 -6.63
CA PRO A 104 2.07 7.09 -6.89
C PRO A 104 3.55 6.66 -7.03
N GLU A 105 4.44 7.58 -7.39
CA GLU A 105 5.86 7.26 -7.63
C GLU A 105 6.64 7.19 -6.30
N LYS A 106 6.30 8.07 -5.36
CA LYS A 106 6.96 8.24 -4.06
C LYS A 106 6.20 7.59 -2.92
N ASN A 107 4.91 7.27 -3.11
CA ASN A 107 3.99 6.82 -2.06
C ASN A 107 3.95 7.82 -0.89
N GLU A 108 3.75 9.11 -1.19
CA GLU A 108 3.69 10.18 -0.20
C GLU A 108 2.37 10.94 -0.29
N VAL A 109 1.83 11.37 0.85
CA VAL A 109 0.62 12.22 0.86
C VAL A 109 0.98 13.64 0.42
N VAL A 110 0.33 14.10 -0.65
CA VAL A 110 0.58 15.42 -1.26
C VAL A 110 -0.55 16.41 -1.02
N GLY A 111 -1.71 15.94 -0.56
CA GLY A 111 -2.85 16.79 -0.26
C GLY A 111 -4.05 16.01 0.27
N TYR A 112 -5.13 16.73 0.57
CA TYR A 112 -6.41 16.15 0.98
C TYR A 112 -7.57 17.11 0.72
N MET A 113 -8.79 16.57 0.69
CA MET A 113 -10.04 17.32 0.72
C MET A 113 -10.85 16.85 1.93
N TYR A 114 -11.46 17.78 2.67
CA TYR A 114 -12.31 17.41 3.81
C TYR A 114 -13.55 16.66 3.31
N GLY A 115 -13.94 15.60 4.02
CA GLY A 115 -15.21 14.91 3.75
C GLY A 115 -16.39 15.81 4.10
N GLU A 116 -17.47 15.68 3.34
CA GLU A 116 -18.75 16.37 3.57
C GLU A 116 -19.53 15.81 4.76
#